data_AF-A0A1M5Z6E8-F1
#
_entry.id   AF-A0A1M5Z6E8-F1
#
_cell.length_a   1.000
_cell.length_b   1.000
_cell.length_c   1.000
_cell.angle_alpha   90.00
_cell.angle_beta   90.00
_cell.angle_gamma   90.00
#
_symmetry.space_group_name_H-M   'P 1'
#
loop_
_entity.id
_entity.type
_entity.pdbx_description
1 polymer ?
#
loop_
_entity_poly.entity_id
_entity_poly.type
_entity_poly.pdbx_seq_one_letter_code
_entity_poly.pdbx_strand_id
1 'polypeptide(L)'
;MNSDIKSDISEMGITDRCCTGTTGCEWDGTLRRVRPEPIFVQKVYDAVLVNLQALRTVTNQPFTPSLGQNARIIRILDIRCRKFFNPENALDPRNLVVDPETVLSGGDFVKDGKGCPITVVGPDGMKTEKVIFANTTECEEVGKGTPVFGTQTVRISGNVVVEIDALVQDSRCRKSKVTLTSTVPIAPASNPIVMTNFFELCIPSVFDSAFFPRFAEFCNINCETRLATNSITRDIVIDPTTGAVRISLIIAVCITCEKKVIVPVQLCVLSTGFPVLSPEVSPICSTFPTLFPKQIDENSNNDPCPCPRPRPLNEDEGTISQEIYSDTYEDREEH
;
A
#
# COMPACT_ATOMS: atom_id res chain seq x y z
N MET A 1 -39.81 -37.68 38.69
CA MET A 1 -39.00 -37.63 39.92
C MET A 1 -37.97 -36.53 39.77
N ASN A 2 -37.65 -35.86 40.88
CA ASN A 2 -36.43 -35.13 41.26
C ASN A 2 -35.44 -34.60 40.19
N SER A 3 -34.80 -33.43 40.37
CA SER A 3 -35.00 -32.34 41.34
C SER A 3 -34.03 -31.18 41.03
N ASP A 4 -34.39 -29.96 41.47
CA ASP A 4 -33.53 -28.80 41.79
C ASP A 4 -32.65 -28.19 40.66
N ILE A 5 -32.69 -26.89 40.32
CA ILE A 5 -32.70 -25.61 41.06
C ILE A 5 -31.28 -25.06 41.34
N LYS A 6 -31.09 -23.76 41.03
CA LYS A 6 -29.92 -22.86 41.23
C LYS A 6 -28.74 -23.05 40.24
N SER A 7 -28.01 -22.00 39.87
CA SER A 7 -28.14 -20.56 40.20
C SER A 7 -27.43 -19.63 39.20
N ASP A 8 -28.02 -18.46 38.94
CA ASP A 8 -27.31 -17.27 38.49
C ASP A 8 -26.48 -16.62 39.64
N ILE A 9 -25.66 -15.61 39.27
CA ILE A 9 -25.02 -14.57 40.11
C ILE A 9 -23.57 -14.83 40.57
N SER A 10 -22.65 -14.03 40.00
CA SER A 10 -21.34 -13.56 40.54
C SER A 10 -20.19 -14.58 40.74
N GLU A 11 -18.88 -14.22 40.64
CA GLU A 11 -18.23 -12.94 40.29
C GLU A 11 -16.78 -13.11 39.79
N MET A 12 -16.25 -12.08 39.12
CA MET A 12 -14.83 -11.68 38.99
C MET A 12 -13.71 -12.70 38.64
N GLY A 13 -13.06 -12.48 37.48
CA GLY A 13 -11.72 -12.98 37.14
C GLY A 13 -11.09 -12.16 36.01
N ILE A 14 -9.78 -11.87 36.08
CA ILE A 14 -9.08 -10.92 35.16
C ILE A 14 -7.91 -11.62 34.46
N THR A 15 -7.61 -11.21 33.21
CA THR A 15 -6.50 -11.66 32.32
C THR A 15 -6.56 -13.13 31.87
N ASP A 16 -6.14 -13.53 30.67
CA ASP A 16 -5.42 -12.84 29.56
C ASP A 16 -6.31 -12.70 28.30
N ARG A 17 -6.13 -11.78 27.34
CA ARG A 17 -4.96 -11.30 26.54
C ARG A 17 -4.50 -12.27 25.44
N CYS A 18 -5.06 -12.01 24.24
CA CYS A 18 -4.69 -12.54 22.92
C CYS A 18 -5.15 -13.97 22.59
N CYS A 19 -5.54 -14.15 21.33
CA CYS A 19 -5.57 -15.44 20.63
C CYS A 19 -5.00 -15.23 19.21
N THR A 20 -4.46 -16.30 18.62
CA THR A 20 -3.67 -16.22 17.38
C THR A 20 -4.57 -16.24 16.15
N GLY A 21 -4.40 -15.29 15.24
CA GLY A 21 -5.10 -15.30 13.95
C GLY A 21 -4.61 -16.45 13.07
N THR A 22 -5.48 -17.44 12.81
CA THR A 22 -5.24 -18.47 11.81
C THR A 22 -5.45 -17.90 10.40
N THR A 23 -4.37 -17.76 9.64
CA THR A 23 -4.47 -17.65 8.18
C THR A 23 -5.03 -18.98 7.66
N GLY A 24 -6.28 -18.98 7.20
CA GLY A 24 -7.04 -20.17 6.77
C GLY A 24 -6.55 -20.84 5.48
N CYS A 25 -5.23 -20.89 5.28
CA CYS A 25 -4.55 -21.48 4.13
C CYS A 25 -3.58 -22.57 4.64
N GLU A 26 -4.10 -23.75 4.97
CA GLU A 26 -3.26 -24.94 5.09
C GLU A 26 -2.85 -25.39 3.69
N TRP A 27 -1.56 -25.34 3.38
CA TRP A 27 -1.02 -25.83 2.13
C TRP A 27 -0.63 -27.31 2.30
N ASP A 28 -1.28 -28.21 1.56
CA ASP A 28 -1.05 -29.66 1.64
C ASP A 28 0.30 -30.13 1.04
N GLY A 29 1.17 -29.19 0.68
CA GLY A 29 2.46 -29.44 0.03
C GLY A 29 2.37 -29.80 -1.45
N THR A 30 1.15 -29.88 -2.03
CA THR A 30 0.94 -30.34 -3.41
C THR A 30 0.27 -29.28 -4.28
N LEU A 31 0.54 -29.34 -5.59
CA LEU A 31 -0.18 -28.57 -6.60
C LEU A 31 -1.43 -29.30 -7.11
N ARG A 32 -1.80 -30.46 -6.53
CA ARG A 32 -2.83 -31.37 -7.09
C ARG A 32 -4.27 -30.88 -6.94
N ARG A 33 -4.52 -29.92 -6.05
CA ARG A 33 -5.85 -29.35 -5.77
C ARG A 33 -5.99 -27.88 -6.17
N VAL A 34 -4.92 -27.30 -6.69
CA VAL A 34 -4.86 -25.89 -7.10
C VAL A 34 -5.57 -25.74 -8.45
N ARG A 35 -6.51 -24.79 -8.55
CA ARG A 35 -7.16 -24.42 -9.82
C ARG A 35 -6.55 -23.11 -10.35
N PRO A 36 -6.27 -23.00 -11.66
CA PRO A 36 -5.88 -21.72 -12.24
C PRO A 36 -7.12 -20.82 -12.36
N GLU A 37 -7.15 -19.74 -11.57
CA GLU A 37 -8.23 -18.75 -11.64
C GLU A 37 -7.76 -17.49 -12.38
N PRO A 38 -8.50 -16.99 -13.38
CA PRO A 38 -8.14 -15.78 -14.12
C PRO A 38 -8.50 -14.54 -13.31
N ILE A 39 -7.50 -13.94 -12.64
CA ILE A 39 -7.69 -12.70 -11.88
C ILE A 39 -7.23 -11.51 -12.75
N PHE A 40 -8.14 -10.55 -12.95
CA PHE A 40 -7.83 -9.30 -13.65
C PHE A 40 -7.16 -8.32 -12.68
N VAL A 41 -5.90 -7.98 -12.93
CA VAL A 41 -5.06 -7.16 -12.02
C VAL A 41 -4.26 -6.11 -12.77
N GLN A 42 -3.91 -5.03 -12.07
CA GLN A 42 -2.89 -4.08 -12.50
C GLN A 42 -1.49 -4.70 -12.31
N LYS A 43 -0.77 -4.94 -13.41
CA LYS A 43 0.64 -5.37 -13.38
C LYS A 43 1.54 -4.21 -13.77
N VAL A 44 2.63 -4.04 -13.02
CA VAL A 44 3.73 -3.14 -13.38
C VAL A 44 4.45 -3.71 -14.60
N TYR A 45 4.48 -2.94 -15.69
CA TYR A 45 5.25 -3.24 -16.89
C TYR A 45 6.70 -2.76 -16.74
N ASP A 46 6.88 -1.52 -16.29
CA ASP A 46 8.16 -0.89 -16.02
C ASP A 46 8.03 0.10 -14.85
N ALA A 47 9.13 0.37 -14.14
CA ALA A 47 9.15 1.28 -13.00
C ALA A 47 10.53 1.92 -12.76
N VAL A 48 10.53 3.20 -12.38
CA VAL A 48 11.73 3.96 -12.02
C VAL A 48 11.57 4.61 -10.64
N LEU A 49 12.60 4.45 -9.80
CA LEU A 49 12.68 5.04 -8.46
C LEU A 49 13.69 6.19 -8.47
N VAL A 50 13.22 7.38 -8.08
CA VAL A 50 14.00 8.61 -8.04
C VAL A 50 14.15 9.06 -6.59
N ASN A 51 15.40 9.31 -6.16
CA ASN A 51 15.71 9.91 -4.88
C ASN A 51 16.20 11.36 -5.05
N LEU A 52 15.59 12.29 -4.33
CA LEU A 52 15.92 13.72 -4.35
C LEU A 52 16.24 14.19 -2.93
N GLN A 53 17.10 15.21 -2.82
CA GLN A 53 17.46 15.82 -1.54
C GLN A 53 17.47 17.34 -1.64
N ALA A 54 16.90 18.00 -0.63
CA ALA A 54 16.97 19.45 -0.44
C ALA A 54 17.56 19.77 0.95
N LEU A 55 18.34 20.85 1.05
CA LEU A 55 18.91 21.31 2.31
C LEU A 55 18.30 22.64 2.74
N ARG A 56 17.83 22.70 3.98
CA ARG A 56 17.27 23.90 4.62
C ARG A 56 18.05 24.23 5.88
N THR A 57 18.91 25.24 5.79
CA THR A 57 19.58 25.83 6.97
C THR A 57 18.65 26.80 7.68
N VAL A 58 18.54 26.70 9.00
CA VAL A 58 17.74 27.61 9.84
C VAL A 58 18.58 28.05 11.04
N THR A 59 18.61 29.35 11.33
CA THR A 59 19.42 29.93 12.41
C THR A 59 18.55 30.46 13.53
N ASN A 60 19.02 30.31 14.78
CA ASN A 60 18.37 30.84 15.99
C ASN A 60 16.88 30.45 16.13
N GLN A 61 16.48 29.27 15.67
CA GLN A 61 15.12 28.72 15.78
C GLN A 61 14.76 28.53 17.26
N PRO A 62 13.62 29.06 17.76
CA PRO A 62 13.22 28.86 19.15
C PRO A 62 12.76 27.43 19.41
N PHE A 63 13.12 26.87 20.57
CA PHE A 63 12.72 25.54 21.03
C PHE A 63 12.01 25.64 22.39
N THR A 64 11.07 24.72 22.64
CA THR A 64 10.32 24.60 23.89
C THR A 64 10.50 23.21 24.51
N PRO A 65 10.42 23.04 25.86
CA PRO A 65 10.26 24.08 26.88
C PRO A 65 11.53 24.93 27.09
N SER A 66 11.39 26.07 27.77
CA SER A 66 12.54 26.79 28.33
C SER A 66 13.19 25.98 29.45
N LEU A 67 14.52 26.00 29.53
CA LEU A 67 15.30 25.18 30.46
C LEU A 67 15.46 25.81 31.86
N GLY A 68 14.98 27.04 32.05
CA GLY A 68 15.12 27.81 33.28
C GLY A 68 16.45 28.57 33.40
N GLN A 69 16.52 29.45 34.41
CA GLN A 69 17.64 30.37 34.61
C GLN A 69 18.98 29.64 34.80
N ASN A 70 20.02 30.10 34.11
CA ASN A 70 21.39 29.55 34.13
C ASN A 70 21.51 28.03 33.83
N ALA A 71 20.52 27.43 33.16
CA ALA A 71 20.61 26.04 32.71
C ALA A 71 21.57 25.88 31.52
N ARG A 72 22.23 24.72 31.42
CA ARG A 72 23.14 24.39 30.31
C ARG A 72 22.91 22.99 29.75
N ILE A 73 23.00 22.83 28.44
CA ILE A 73 23.03 21.51 27.78
C ILE A 73 24.45 20.94 27.90
N ILE A 74 24.59 19.77 28.54
CA ILE A 74 25.87 19.04 28.61
C ILE A 74 26.12 18.27 27.31
N ARG A 75 25.09 17.58 26.81
CA ARG A 75 25.20 16.69 25.66
C ARG A 75 23.83 16.52 24.99
N ILE A 76 23.81 16.43 23.67
CA ILE A 76 22.66 15.87 22.95
C ILE A 76 22.67 14.33 23.10
N LEU A 77 21.49 13.73 23.13
CA LEU A 77 21.27 12.29 23.18
C LEU A 77 20.78 11.78 21.82
N ASP A 78 19.83 12.49 21.22
CA ASP A 78 19.17 12.17 19.95
C ASP A 78 18.64 13.45 19.29
N ILE A 79 18.48 13.44 17.96
CA ILE A 79 17.85 14.50 17.16
C ILE A 79 16.91 13.83 16.15
N ARG A 80 15.60 13.92 16.39
CA ARG A 80 14.57 13.41 15.49
C ARG A 80 13.95 14.52 14.66
N CYS A 81 13.61 14.20 13.42
CA CYS A 81 12.76 15.02 12.58
C CYS A 81 11.53 14.21 12.16
N ARG A 82 10.37 14.86 12.13
CA ARG A 82 9.12 14.28 11.62
C ARG A 82 8.31 15.30 10.83
N LYS A 83 7.47 14.80 9.94
CA LYS A 83 6.52 15.61 9.16
C LYS A 83 5.61 16.41 10.11
N PHE A 84 5.33 17.67 9.81
CA PHE A 84 4.17 18.33 10.41
C PHE A 84 2.92 17.91 9.61
N PHE A 85 1.88 17.47 10.31
CA PHE A 85 0.55 17.25 9.77
C PHE A 85 -0.49 17.58 10.84
N ASN A 86 -1.48 18.38 10.48
CA ASN A 86 -2.61 18.74 11.33
C ASN A 86 -3.80 17.79 11.06
N PRO A 87 -4.14 16.88 11.98
CA PRO A 87 -5.24 15.94 11.77
C PRO A 87 -6.62 16.61 11.77
N GLU A 88 -6.75 17.81 12.34
CA GLU A 88 -8.00 18.59 12.36
C GLU A 88 -8.23 19.34 11.02
N ASN A 89 -7.18 19.54 10.21
CA ASN A 89 -7.27 20.20 8.93
C ASN A 89 -6.20 19.69 7.94
N ALA A 90 -6.62 18.80 7.03
CA ALA A 90 -5.77 18.29 5.96
C ALA A 90 -5.28 19.38 4.99
N LEU A 91 -6.00 20.50 4.87
CA LEU A 91 -5.68 21.66 4.01
C LEU A 91 -4.89 22.76 4.74
N ASP A 92 -4.38 22.50 5.94
CA ASP A 92 -3.54 23.44 6.68
C ASP A 92 -2.22 23.71 5.91
N PRO A 93 -1.90 24.96 5.52
CA PRO A 93 -0.69 25.26 4.74
C PRO A 93 0.63 25.04 5.50
N ARG A 94 0.56 24.62 6.77
CA ARG A 94 1.70 24.15 7.56
C ARG A 94 2.01 22.67 7.36
N ASN A 95 1.06 21.89 6.83
CA ASN A 95 1.22 20.46 6.54
C ASN A 95 2.37 20.27 5.53
N LEU A 96 3.23 19.28 5.78
CA LEU A 96 4.33 18.97 4.87
C LEU A 96 3.80 18.26 3.62
N VAL A 97 3.68 18.99 2.52
CA VAL A 97 3.15 18.50 1.25
C VAL A 97 4.28 18.32 0.24
N VAL A 98 4.21 17.24 -0.52
CA VAL A 98 4.99 17.01 -1.74
C VAL A 98 4.03 16.90 -2.91
N ASP A 99 4.19 17.78 -3.89
CA ASP A 99 3.39 17.86 -5.12
C ASP A 99 4.29 17.50 -6.31
N PRO A 100 4.20 16.28 -6.88
CA PRO A 100 4.95 15.87 -8.05
C PRO A 100 4.17 16.17 -9.34
N GLU A 101 4.74 17.02 -10.19
CA GLU A 101 4.25 17.27 -11.55
C GLU A 101 5.17 16.61 -12.58
N THR A 102 4.69 15.54 -13.21
CA THR A 102 5.38 14.88 -14.33
C THR A 102 4.83 15.36 -15.67
N VAL A 103 5.75 15.67 -16.60
CA VAL A 103 5.52 15.90 -18.03
C VAL A 103 6.27 14.84 -18.84
N LEU A 104 5.66 14.31 -19.91
CA LEU A 104 6.26 13.31 -20.79
C LEU A 104 6.74 13.91 -22.11
N SER A 105 7.72 13.25 -22.71
CA SER A 105 8.40 13.57 -23.97
C SER A 105 8.57 12.28 -24.79
N GLY A 106 8.17 12.30 -26.05
CA GLY A 106 8.02 11.07 -26.86
C GLY A 106 6.66 10.39 -26.69
N GLY A 107 5.88 10.78 -25.67
CA GLY A 107 4.48 10.42 -25.46
C GLY A 107 3.76 11.54 -24.71
N ASP A 108 2.43 11.44 -24.58
CA ASP A 108 1.59 12.41 -23.86
C ASP A 108 0.57 11.68 -22.98
N PHE A 109 0.01 12.38 -22.00
CA PHE A 109 -1.16 11.90 -21.28
C PHE A 109 -2.40 12.12 -22.14
N VAL A 110 -3.23 11.08 -22.31
CA VAL A 110 -4.48 11.19 -23.06
C VAL A 110 -5.39 12.20 -22.36
N LYS A 111 -5.89 13.19 -23.11
CA LYS A 111 -6.70 14.30 -22.59
C LYS A 111 -8.16 14.17 -23.01
N ASP A 112 -9.05 14.69 -22.19
CA ASP A 112 -10.46 14.86 -22.54
C ASP A 112 -10.66 15.99 -23.56
N GLY A 113 -11.90 16.18 -24.02
CA GLY A 113 -12.27 17.27 -24.93
C GLY A 113 -12.15 18.69 -24.35
N LYS A 114 -11.58 18.87 -23.15
CA LYS A 114 -11.26 20.15 -22.51
C LYS A 114 -9.76 20.32 -22.27
N GLY A 115 -8.93 19.35 -22.63
CA GLY A 115 -7.48 19.35 -22.44
C GLY A 115 -7.02 18.82 -21.07
N CYS A 116 -7.91 18.29 -20.24
CA CYS A 116 -7.56 17.72 -18.94
C CYS A 116 -7.13 16.24 -19.08
N PRO A 117 -6.02 15.79 -18.48
CA PRO A 117 -5.61 14.38 -18.52
C PRO A 117 -6.68 13.42 -17.97
N ILE A 118 -6.95 12.35 -18.70
CA ILE A 118 -7.89 11.31 -18.30
C ILE A 118 -7.29 10.50 -17.15
N THR A 119 -7.98 10.49 -16.01
CA THR A 119 -7.61 9.73 -14.82
C THR A 119 -8.52 8.51 -14.61
N VAL A 120 -7.90 7.39 -14.23
CA VAL A 120 -8.52 6.10 -13.97
C VAL A 120 -8.41 5.77 -12.48
N VAL A 121 -9.33 4.97 -11.98
CA VAL A 121 -9.32 4.50 -10.58
C VAL A 121 -8.17 3.51 -10.37
N GLY A 122 -7.27 3.84 -9.44
CA GLY A 122 -6.16 3.00 -9.00
C GLY A 122 -6.60 1.94 -7.97
N PRO A 123 -5.66 1.09 -7.51
CA PRO A 123 -5.94 0.05 -6.51
C PRO A 123 -6.25 0.61 -5.11
N ASP A 124 -6.04 1.92 -4.90
CA ASP A 124 -6.43 2.69 -3.72
C ASP A 124 -7.90 3.18 -3.74
N GLY A 125 -8.63 2.92 -4.84
CA GLY A 125 -9.99 3.41 -5.06
C GLY A 125 -10.06 4.89 -5.46
N MET A 126 -8.94 5.57 -5.64
CA MET A 126 -8.87 6.99 -6.01
C MET A 126 -8.48 7.16 -7.48
N LYS A 127 -8.76 8.34 -8.06
CA LYS A 127 -8.41 8.65 -9.47
C LYS A 127 -6.95 9.09 -9.63
N THR A 128 -6.03 8.17 -9.32
CA THR A 128 -4.58 8.42 -9.24
C THR A 128 -3.80 8.04 -10.50
N GLU A 129 -4.30 7.11 -11.31
CA GLU A 129 -3.64 6.67 -12.55
C GLU A 129 -3.98 7.59 -13.73
N LYS A 130 -3.01 7.96 -14.58
CA LYS A 130 -3.23 8.73 -15.84
C LYS A 130 -3.04 7.82 -17.05
N VAL A 131 -3.86 7.96 -18.10
CA VAL A 131 -3.67 7.18 -19.34
C VAL A 131 -2.53 7.77 -20.19
N ILE A 132 -1.59 6.94 -20.66
CA ILE A 132 -0.47 7.30 -21.53
C ILE A 132 -0.80 6.94 -22.99
N PHE A 133 -0.37 7.75 -23.95
CA PHE A 133 -0.28 7.39 -25.36
C PHE A 133 1.05 7.84 -25.97
N ALA A 134 1.66 6.97 -26.78
CA ALA A 134 2.73 7.31 -27.71
C ALA A 134 2.58 6.43 -28.97
N ASN A 135 3.22 6.80 -30.07
CA ASN A 135 3.24 5.96 -31.27
C ASN A 135 4.24 4.80 -31.09
N THR A 136 3.75 3.56 -31.09
CA THR A 136 4.55 2.36 -30.78
C THR A 136 5.00 1.56 -32.02
N THR A 137 4.52 1.90 -33.23
CA THR A 137 4.66 1.07 -34.45
C THR A 137 6.09 0.69 -34.81
N GLU A 138 7.05 1.62 -34.73
CA GLU A 138 8.47 1.32 -35.04
C GLU A 138 9.10 0.31 -34.07
N CYS A 139 8.58 0.20 -32.84
CA CYS A 139 9.03 -0.77 -31.85
C CYS A 139 8.27 -2.10 -31.94
N GLU A 140 7.00 -2.06 -32.37
CA GLU A 140 6.16 -3.24 -32.61
C GLU A 140 6.73 -4.12 -33.73
N GLU A 141 7.20 -3.52 -34.84
CA GLU A 141 7.85 -4.24 -35.95
C GLU A 141 9.08 -5.08 -35.52
N VAL A 142 9.73 -4.71 -34.42
CA VAL A 142 10.89 -5.42 -33.84
C VAL A 142 10.59 -6.12 -32.51
N GLY A 143 9.31 -6.20 -32.12
CA GLY A 143 8.85 -6.91 -30.92
C GLY A 143 9.30 -6.30 -29.59
N LYS A 144 9.39 -4.96 -29.50
CA LYS A 144 9.88 -4.22 -28.33
C LYS A 144 8.89 -3.17 -27.83
N GLY A 145 9.03 -2.76 -26.57
CA GLY A 145 8.37 -1.57 -26.04
C GLY A 145 9.07 -0.28 -26.49
N THR A 146 8.34 0.83 -26.40
CA THR A 146 8.80 2.16 -26.84
C THR A 146 9.28 2.98 -25.64
N PRO A 147 10.48 3.59 -25.67
CA PRO A 147 10.95 4.46 -24.61
C PRO A 147 10.21 5.80 -24.63
N VAL A 148 9.72 6.23 -23.47
CA VAL A 148 9.24 7.59 -23.22
C VAL A 148 10.10 8.25 -22.16
N PHE A 149 10.50 9.49 -22.41
CA PHE A 149 11.28 10.29 -21.48
C PHE A 149 10.33 11.17 -20.67
N GLY A 150 10.70 11.46 -19.43
CA GLY A 150 9.87 12.28 -18.55
C GLY A 150 10.68 13.28 -17.75
N THR A 151 10.09 14.46 -17.55
CA THR A 151 10.59 15.50 -16.65
C THR A 151 9.65 15.54 -15.45
N GLN A 152 10.15 15.19 -14.28
CA GLN A 152 9.46 15.34 -13.00
C GLN A 152 9.88 16.65 -12.36
N THR A 153 8.92 17.48 -11.96
CA THR A 153 9.14 18.66 -11.11
C THR A 153 8.42 18.45 -9.78
N VAL A 154 9.18 18.33 -8.70
CA VAL A 154 8.68 18.10 -7.35
C VAL A 154 8.68 19.41 -6.57
N ARG A 155 7.51 19.81 -6.07
CA ARG A 155 7.34 20.96 -5.17
C ARG A 155 7.21 20.49 -3.73
N ILE A 156 7.92 21.14 -2.80
CA ILE A 156 7.83 20.90 -1.36
C ILE A 156 7.37 22.17 -0.66
N SER A 157 6.35 22.07 0.19
CA SER A 157 5.91 23.16 1.08
C SER A 157 5.49 22.65 2.46
N GLY A 158 5.40 23.56 3.43
CA GLY A 158 5.00 23.28 4.81
C GLY A 158 6.17 23.17 5.80
N ASN A 159 5.90 22.52 6.92
CA ASN A 159 6.76 22.50 8.10
C ASN A 159 7.22 21.09 8.49
N VAL A 160 8.30 21.01 9.26
CA VAL A 160 8.68 19.81 10.02
C VAL A 160 8.60 20.08 11.51
N VAL A 161 8.49 19.04 12.33
CA VAL A 161 8.72 19.11 13.77
C VAL A 161 10.07 18.46 14.06
N VAL A 162 10.94 19.19 14.76
CA VAL A 162 12.25 18.72 15.22
C VAL A 162 12.18 18.53 16.73
N GLU A 163 12.67 17.38 17.19
CA GLU A 163 12.74 17.00 18.61
C GLU A 163 14.19 16.65 18.96
N ILE A 164 14.73 17.29 20.00
CA ILE A 164 16.12 17.14 20.43
C ILE A 164 16.10 16.67 21.88
N ASP A 165 16.49 15.41 22.12
CA ASP A 165 16.66 14.91 23.48
C ASP A 165 18.02 15.35 24.01
N ALA A 166 18.02 16.17 25.06
CA ALA A 166 19.21 16.76 25.64
C ALA A 166 19.40 16.32 27.10
N LEU A 167 20.66 16.12 27.51
CA LEU A 167 21.07 16.05 28.90
C LEU A 167 21.38 17.47 29.39
N VAL A 168 20.46 18.03 30.16
CA VAL A 168 20.52 19.39 30.70
C VAL A 168 21.06 19.36 32.14
N GLN A 169 21.75 20.42 32.55
CA GLN A 169 22.11 20.68 33.93
C GLN A 169 21.44 21.97 34.41
N ASP A 170 20.77 21.92 35.56
CA ASP A 170 20.17 23.09 36.19
C ASP A 170 21.18 23.91 37.01
N SER A 171 20.74 25.07 37.50
CA SER A 171 21.52 25.96 38.36
C SER A 171 21.86 25.37 39.74
N ARG A 172 21.30 24.20 40.10
CA ARG A 172 21.62 23.41 41.30
C ARG A 172 22.55 22.23 40.97
N CYS A 173 23.19 22.27 39.79
CA CYS A 173 24.05 21.23 39.24
C CYS A 173 23.39 19.86 39.01
N ARG A 174 22.07 19.72 39.14
CA ARG A 174 21.34 18.47 38.90
C ARG A 174 21.23 18.21 37.39
N LYS A 175 21.37 16.95 36.97
CA LYS A 175 21.28 16.55 35.57
C LYS A 175 19.92 15.93 35.28
N SER A 176 19.25 16.37 34.22
CA SER A 176 17.96 15.83 33.75
C SER A 176 17.98 15.58 32.24
N LYS A 177 17.15 14.65 31.76
CA LYS A 177 16.84 14.52 30.33
C LYS A 177 15.65 15.44 30.01
N VAL A 178 15.72 16.18 28.92
CA VAL A 178 14.64 17.04 28.43
C VAL A 178 14.54 16.90 26.91
N THR A 179 13.33 16.67 26.40
CA THR A 179 13.02 16.76 24.97
C THR A 179 12.70 18.21 24.63
N LEU A 180 13.49 18.80 23.73
CA LEU A 180 13.27 20.13 23.17
C LEU A 180 12.58 20.00 21.81
N THR A 181 11.41 20.59 21.65
CA THR A 181 10.59 20.51 20.43
C THR A 181 10.51 21.87 19.73
N SER A 182 10.49 21.87 18.39
CA SER A 182 10.19 23.06 17.59
C SER A 182 9.51 22.71 16.27
N THR A 183 8.60 23.55 15.79
CA THR A 183 8.04 23.46 14.43
C THR A 183 8.80 24.41 13.52
N VAL A 184 9.42 23.88 12.47
CA VAL A 184 10.36 24.61 11.60
C VAL A 184 9.80 24.69 10.17
N PRO A 185 9.69 25.89 9.57
CA PRO A 185 9.21 26.04 8.21
C PRO A 185 10.29 25.65 7.19
N ILE A 186 9.97 24.66 6.36
CA ILE A 186 10.83 24.24 5.23
C ILE A 186 10.70 25.26 4.11
N ALA A 187 9.48 25.45 3.60
CA ALA A 187 9.15 26.40 2.55
C ALA A 187 7.67 26.82 2.63
N PRO A 188 7.33 28.10 2.42
CA PRO A 188 5.93 28.53 2.36
C PRO A 188 5.27 28.05 1.07
N ALA A 189 3.96 27.83 1.09
CA ALA A 189 3.20 27.43 -0.11
C ALA A 189 3.29 28.45 -1.27
N SER A 190 3.59 29.72 -0.98
CA SER A 190 3.82 30.77 -1.99
C SER A 190 5.21 30.77 -2.63
N ASN A 191 6.17 30.02 -2.09
CA ASN A 191 7.51 29.84 -2.65
C ASN A 191 8.06 28.47 -2.21
N PRO A 192 7.53 27.37 -2.79
CA PRO A 192 7.96 26.01 -2.46
C PRO A 192 9.40 25.75 -2.88
N ILE A 193 10.06 24.77 -2.27
CA ILE A 193 11.30 24.22 -2.85
C ILE A 193 10.91 23.44 -4.09
N VAL A 194 11.46 23.82 -5.23
CA VAL A 194 11.26 23.14 -6.52
C VAL A 194 12.52 22.35 -6.88
N MET A 195 12.35 21.08 -7.21
CA MET A 195 13.42 20.22 -7.71
C MET A 195 12.97 19.55 -9.00
N THR A 196 13.81 19.54 -10.03
CA THR A 196 13.50 18.89 -11.31
C THR A 196 14.47 17.72 -11.52
N ASN A 197 13.95 16.58 -11.97
CA ASN A 197 14.74 15.44 -12.39
C ASN A 197 14.16 14.80 -13.66
N PHE A 198 15.01 14.10 -14.41
CA PHE A 198 14.65 13.39 -15.63
C PHE A 198 14.61 11.89 -15.38
N PHE A 199 13.79 11.19 -16.17
CA PHE A 199 13.69 9.74 -16.14
C PHE A 199 13.32 9.20 -17.53
N GLU A 200 13.49 7.90 -17.70
CA GLU A 200 13.05 7.13 -18.86
C GLU A 200 12.14 6.01 -18.34
N LEU A 201 11.10 5.66 -19.12
CA LEU A 201 10.22 4.51 -18.88
C LEU A 201 9.92 3.85 -20.23
N CYS A 202 9.79 2.54 -20.24
CA CYS A 202 9.34 1.77 -21.40
C CYS A 202 7.82 1.59 -21.37
N ILE A 203 7.13 1.86 -22.48
CA ILE A 203 5.70 1.52 -22.64
C ILE A 203 5.51 0.32 -23.58
N PRO A 204 4.49 -0.52 -23.34
CA PRO A 204 4.07 -1.55 -24.29
C PRO A 204 3.27 -0.95 -25.46
N SER A 205 3.03 -1.77 -26.49
CA SER A 205 2.12 -1.49 -27.61
C SER A 205 0.80 -0.85 -27.18
N VAL A 206 0.39 0.20 -27.89
CA VAL A 206 -0.94 0.83 -27.73
C VAL A 206 -1.94 0.43 -28.82
N PHE A 207 -1.52 -0.38 -29.81
CA PHE A 207 -2.36 -0.82 -30.94
C PHE A 207 -2.74 -2.30 -30.84
N ASP A 208 -1.80 -3.18 -30.48
CA ASP A 208 -2.02 -4.62 -30.29
C ASP A 208 -2.48 -4.97 -28.85
N SER A 209 -2.95 -3.98 -28.08
CA SER A 209 -3.41 -4.16 -26.71
C SER A 209 -4.84 -3.66 -26.49
N ALA A 210 -5.63 -4.41 -25.71
CA ALA A 210 -7.01 -4.05 -25.39
C ALA A 210 -7.14 -2.87 -24.40
N PHE A 211 -6.02 -2.41 -23.82
CA PHE A 211 -5.99 -1.37 -22.80
C PHE A 211 -4.73 -0.51 -22.91
N PHE A 212 -4.91 0.81 -23.02
CA PHE A 212 -3.79 1.75 -22.97
C PHE A 212 -2.99 1.64 -21.65
N PRO A 213 -1.66 1.78 -21.72
CA PRO A 213 -0.81 1.80 -20.53
C PRO A 213 -1.13 3.00 -19.64
N ARG A 214 -0.99 2.80 -18.33
CA ARG A 214 -1.32 3.79 -17.30
C ARG A 214 -0.08 4.21 -16.53
N PHE A 215 0.03 5.50 -16.24
CA PHE A 215 1.06 6.08 -15.38
C PHE A 215 0.54 6.17 -13.95
N ALA A 216 1.27 5.61 -13.01
CA ALA A 216 1.10 5.88 -11.57
C ALA A 216 2.38 6.51 -11.03
N GLU A 217 2.24 7.51 -10.17
CA GLU A 217 3.35 8.18 -9.49
C GLU A 217 2.98 8.45 -8.04
N PHE A 218 3.90 8.14 -7.13
CA PHE A 218 3.76 8.43 -5.71
C PHE A 218 5.11 8.79 -5.09
N CYS A 219 5.09 9.80 -4.23
CA CYS A 219 6.26 10.30 -3.53
C CYS A 219 6.09 10.18 -2.02
N ASN A 220 7.11 9.65 -1.35
CA ASN A 220 7.27 9.76 0.09
C ASN A 220 8.36 10.77 0.42
N ILE A 221 8.17 11.49 1.53
CA ILE A 221 9.11 12.46 2.10
C ILE A 221 9.59 11.95 3.45
N ASN A 222 10.84 12.23 3.79
CA ASN A 222 11.39 12.13 5.13
C ASN A 222 12.25 13.37 5.42
N CYS A 223 12.64 13.57 6.67
CA CYS A 223 13.61 14.58 7.03
C CYS A 223 14.66 14.05 8.02
N GLU A 224 15.87 14.55 7.89
CA GLU A 224 16.99 14.29 8.79
C GLU A 224 17.55 15.63 9.26
N THR A 225 18.01 15.71 10.50
CA THR A 225 18.38 16.99 11.14
C THR A 225 19.66 16.88 11.94
N ARG A 226 20.55 17.85 11.74
CA ARG A 226 21.76 18.01 12.55
C ARG A 226 21.99 19.46 12.95
N LEU A 227 22.80 19.65 13.99
CA LEU A 227 23.35 20.97 14.32
C LEU A 227 24.12 21.55 13.12
N ALA A 228 24.03 22.86 12.90
CA ALA A 228 24.60 23.50 11.71
C ALA A 228 26.12 23.26 11.58
N THR A 229 26.88 23.52 12.64
CA THR A 229 28.34 23.36 12.70
C THR A 229 28.79 22.17 13.57
N ASN A 230 27.89 21.23 13.85
CA ASN A 230 28.07 20.06 14.72
C ASN A 230 28.65 20.39 16.11
N SER A 231 28.33 21.57 16.67
CA SER A 231 28.96 22.11 17.87
C SER A 231 27.95 22.77 18.81
N ILE A 232 27.68 22.12 19.95
CA ILE A 232 26.71 22.57 20.97
C ILE A 232 26.95 24.03 21.38
N THR A 233 28.20 24.47 21.53
CA THR A 233 28.56 25.83 21.99
C THR A 233 28.46 26.92 20.94
N ARG A 234 28.31 26.58 19.65
CA ARG A 234 28.08 27.53 18.55
C ARG A 234 26.64 27.49 18.05
N ASP A 235 26.08 26.29 17.97
CA ASP A 235 24.80 26.04 17.34
C ASP A 235 23.62 26.16 18.33
N ILE A 236 23.86 26.17 19.65
CA ILE A 236 22.81 26.37 20.67
C ILE A 236 23.12 27.62 21.52
N VAL A 237 22.15 28.53 21.57
CA VAL A 237 22.12 29.69 22.46
C VAL A 237 21.01 29.47 23.50
N ILE A 238 21.34 29.67 24.78
CA ILE A 238 20.37 29.65 25.88
C ILE A 238 20.42 31.03 26.53
N ASP A 239 19.28 31.70 26.64
CA ASP A 239 19.17 32.94 27.41
C ASP A 239 19.40 32.63 28.90
N PRO A 240 20.42 33.22 29.56
CA PRO A 240 20.72 32.92 30.96
C PRO A 240 19.62 33.38 31.92
N THR A 241 18.78 34.34 31.51
CA THR A 241 17.70 34.92 32.34
C THR A 241 16.38 34.16 32.19
N THR A 242 15.88 33.96 30.97
CA THR A 242 14.60 33.28 30.72
C THR A 242 14.72 31.76 30.56
N GLY A 243 15.92 31.26 30.28
CA GLY A 243 16.15 29.86 29.88
C GLY A 243 15.59 29.52 28.50
N ALA A 244 15.20 30.51 27.68
CA ALA A 244 14.74 30.29 26.32
C ALA A 244 15.87 29.72 25.45
N VAL A 245 15.60 28.62 24.74
CA VAL A 245 16.58 27.92 23.90
C VAL A 245 16.39 28.30 22.45
N ARG A 246 17.49 28.63 21.76
CA ARG A 246 17.53 28.92 20.33
C ARG A 246 18.61 28.08 19.66
N ILE A 247 18.28 27.36 18.59
CA ILE A 247 19.18 26.39 17.95
C ILE A 247 19.32 26.69 16.45
N SER A 248 20.53 26.53 15.93
CA SER A 248 20.84 26.62 14.50
C SER A 248 21.06 25.22 13.92
N LEU A 249 20.26 24.88 12.90
CA LEU A 249 20.15 23.54 12.34
C LEU A 249 20.36 23.53 10.83
N ILE A 250 20.80 22.39 10.33
CA ILE A 250 20.66 22.02 8.92
C ILE A 250 19.67 20.85 8.87
N ILE A 251 18.58 21.07 8.12
CA ILE A 251 17.54 20.07 7.86
C ILE A 251 17.75 19.55 6.44
N ALA A 252 18.02 18.26 6.30
CA ALA A 252 17.92 17.57 5.02
C ALA A 252 16.48 17.08 4.84
N VAL A 253 15.92 17.31 3.67
CA VAL A 253 14.62 16.79 3.24
C VAL A 253 14.88 15.80 2.13
N CYS A 254 14.59 14.53 2.41
CA CYS A 254 14.85 13.41 1.52
C CYS A 254 13.53 12.94 0.93
N ILE A 255 13.45 12.83 -0.39
CA ILE A 255 12.23 12.43 -1.10
C ILE A 255 12.55 11.22 -1.98
N THR A 256 11.70 10.20 -1.90
CA THR A 256 11.71 9.04 -2.80
C THR A 256 10.41 9.05 -3.58
N CYS A 257 10.50 9.14 -4.90
CA CYS A 257 9.36 9.09 -5.81
C CYS A 257 9.48 7.87 -6.72
N GLU A 258 8.50 6.99 -6.69
CA GLU A 258 8.41 5.84 -7.60
C GLU A 258 7.38 6.15 -8.69
N LYS A 259 7.71 5.83 -9.95
CA LYS A 259 6.84 5.98 -11.12
C LYS A 259 6.71 4.63 -11.80
N LYS A 260 5.51 4.31 -12.29
CA LYS A 260 5.19 3.00 -12.87
C LYS A 260 4.39 3.16 -14.16
N VAL A 261 4.78 2.39 -15.17
CA VAL A 261 3.88 2.02 -16.26
C VAL A 261 3.14 0.77 -15.82
N ILE A 262 1.82 0.85 -15.79
CA ILE A 262 0.90 -0.19 -15.34
C ILE A 262 0.03 -0.62 -16.52
N VAL A 263 -0.11 -1.91 -16.72
CA VAL A 263 -1.06 -2.50 -17.67
C VAL A 263 -2.08 -3.37 -16.94
N PRO A 264 -3.38 -3.31 -17.31
CA PRO A 264 -4.34 -4.33 -16.90
C PRO A 264 -3.99 -5.66 -17.57
N VAL A 265 -3.89 -6.74 -16.78
CA VAL A 265 -3.61 -8.08 -17.27
C VAL A 265 -4.51 -9.10 -16.60
N GLN A 266 -4.80 -10.17 -17.33
CA GLN A 266 -5.35 -11.40 -16.76
C GLN A 266 -4.19 -12.29 -16.31
N LEU A 267 -4.02 -12.47 -15.00
CA LEU A 267 -3.09 -13.47 -14.47
C LEU A 267 -3.85 -14.75 -14.13
N CYS A 268 -3.36 -15.89 -14.62
CA CYS A 268 -3.75 -17.20 -14.10
C CYS A 268 -3.06 -17.37 -12.73
N VAL A 269 -3.76 -17.02 -11.66
CA VAL A 269 -3.26 -17.19 -10.30
C VAL A 269 -3.54 -18.63 -9.86
N LEU A 270 -2.52 -19.25 -9.27
CA LEU A 270 -2.63 -20.56 -8.65
C LEU A 270 -3.43 -20.43 -7.34
N SER A 271 -4.74 -20.64 -7.45
CA SER A 271 -5.72 -20.43 -6.39
C SER A 271 -6.25 -21.75 -5.85
N THR A 272 -6.60 -21.77 -4.56
CA THR A 272 -7.40 -22.85 -3.95
C THR A 272 -8.90 -22.51 -3.91
N GLY A 273 -9.30 -21.44 -4.60
CA GLY A 273 -10.64 -20.84 -4.56
C GLY A 273 -10.76 -19.74 -3.50
N PHE A 274 -11.90 -19.03 -3.53
CA PHE A 274 -12.25 -18.02 -2.53
C PHE A 274 -12.40 -18.62 -1.12
N PRO A 275 -12.08 -17.87 -0.05
CA PRO A 275 -12.29 -18.34 1.32
C PRO A 275 -13.78 -18.55 1.60
N VAL A 276 -14.19 -19.81 1.74
CA VAL A 276 -15.57 -20.20 2.09
C VAL A 276 -15.80 -19.91 3.58
N LEU A 277 -16.26 -18.69 3.87
CA LEU A 277 -16.73 -18.32 5.19
C LEU A 277 -18.12 -18.95 5.43
N SER A 278 -18.20 -19.89 6.37
CA SER A 278 -19.47 -20.35 6.93
C SER A 278 -20.15 -19.18 7.65
N PRO A 279 -21.33 -18.71 7.21
CA PRO A 279 -22.07 -17.68 7.94
C PRO A 279 -22.63 -18.25 9.24
N GLU A 280 -22.67 -17.46 10.30
CA GLU A 280 -23.44 -17.80 11.50
C GLU A 280 -24.93 -17.68 11.17
N VAL A 281 -25.63 -18.81 11.11
CA VAL A 281 -27.00 -18.86 10.58
C VAL A 281 -28.03 -18.68 11.71
N SER A 282 -28.78 -17.58 11.67
CA SER A 282 -29.97 -17.46 12.52
C SER A 282 -31.10 -18.38 12.01
N PRO A 283 -31.80 -19.14 12.87
CA PRO A 283 -32.57 -20.32 12.47
C PRO A 283 -33.93 -20.03 11.78
N ILE A 284 -34.15 -18.81 11.29
CA ILE A 284 -35.43 -18.35 10.74
C ILE A 284 -35.54 -18.62 9.23
N CYS A 285 -34.42 -18.59 8.50
CA CYS A 285 -34.40 -18.80 7.05
C CYS A 285 -33.67 -20.11 6.70
N SER A 286 -34.35 -21.00 5.97
CA SER A 286 -33.80 -22.32 5.57
C SER A 286 -32.84 -22.26 4.38
N THR A 287 -32.86 -21.17 3.60
CA THR A 287 -31.95 -20.92 2.48
C THR A 287 -31.62 -19.43 2.35
N PHE A 288 -30.40 -19.12 1.91
CA PHE A 288 -29.93 -17.76 1.63
C PHE A 288 -29.38 -17.68 0.19
N PRO A 289 -29.50 -16.53 -0.49
CA PRO A 289 -28.92 -16.34 -1.83
C PRO A 289 -27.39 -16.33 -1.78
N THR A 290 -26.74 -16.86 -2.82
CA THR A 290 -25.27 -16.80 -2.94
C THR A 290 -24.83 -15.38 -3.32
N LEU A 291 -23.80 -14.86 -2.63
CA LEU A 291 -23.24 -13.52 -2.88
C LEU A 291 -22.57 -13.38 -4.27
N PHE A 292 -22.20 -14.51 -4.88
CA PHE A 292 -21.61 -14.57 -6.22
C PHE A 292 -22.45 -15.46 -7.13
N PRO A 293 -22.41 -15.25 -8.47
CA PRO A 293 -23.01 -16.16 -9.44
C PRO A 293 -22.41 -17.57 -9.33
N LYS A 294 -23.18 -18.59 -9.72
CA LYS A 294 -22.61 -19.94 -9.95
C LYS A 294 -21.54 -19.84 -11.04
N GLN A 295 -20.37 -20.43 -10.78
CA GLN A 295 -19.30 -20.54 -11.76
C GLN A 295 -19.75 -21.52 -12.86
N ILE A 296 -19.79 -21.04 -14.11
CA ILE A 296 -20.16 -21.83 -15.28
C ILE A 296 -18.87 -22.41 -15.84
N ASP A 297 -18.59 -23.68 -15.53
CA ASP A 297 -17.49 -24.46 -16.11
C ASP A 297 -18.00 -25.45 -17.17
N GLU A 298 -17.09 -26.16 -17.86
CA GLU A 298 -17.46 -27.07 -18.94
C GLU A 298 -18.29 -28.29 -18.47
N ASN A 299 -18.35 -28.59 -17.17
CA ASN A 299 -19.23 -29.62 -16.61
C ASN A 299 -20.66 -29.12 -16.34
N SER A 300 -20.86 -27.80 -16.24
CA SER A 300 -22.18 -27.21 -15.91
C SER A 300 -23.27 -27.40 -16.96
N ASN A 301 -22.94 -27.93 -18.15
CA ASN A 301 -23.90 -28.34 -19.18
C ASN A 301 -24.47 -29.76 -19.03
N ASN A 302 -24.02 -30.54 -18.03
CA ASN A 302 -24.42 -31.95 -17.86
C ASN A 302 -25.62 -32.18 -16.90
N ASP A 303 -26.32 -31.12 -16.47
CA ASP A 303 -27.62 -31.24 -15.79
C ASP A 303 -28.79 -31.18 -16.81
N PRO A 304 -29.40 -32.31 -17.21
CA PRO A 304 -30.59 -32.30 -18.03
C PRO A 304 -31.78 -31.78 -17.20
N CYS A 305 -32.15 -30.51 -17.38
CA CYS A 305 -33.30 -29.92 -16.69
C CYS A 305 -34.57 -30.77 -16.88
N PRO A 306 -35.35 -31.02 -15.80
CA PRO A 306 -36.53 -31.88 -15.84
C PRO A 306 -37.73 -31.15 -16.49
N CYS A 307 -37.67 -30.98 -17.81
CA CYS A 307 -38.75 -30.47 -18.65
C CYS A 307 -39.63 -31.65 -19.11
N PRO A 308 -40.82 -31.88 -18.52
CA PRO A 308 -41.64 -33.04 -18.87
C PRO A 308 -42.25 -32.90 -20.27
N ARG A 309 -41.70 -33.63 -21.24
CA ARG A 309 -42.36 -33.85 -22.54
C ARG A 309 -43.47 -34.91 -22.40
N PRO A 310 -44.66 -34.72 -22.99
CA PRO A 310 -45.71 -35.73 -22.97
C PRO A 310 -45.30 -37.03 -23.66
N ARG A 311 -45.71 -38.18 -23.10
CA ARG A 311 -45.47 -39.51 -23.68
C ARG A 311 -46.50 -39.85 -24.77
N PRO A 312 -46.09 -40.48 -25.89
CA PRO A 312 -46.89 -41.49 -26.60
C PRO A 312 -46.91 -42.82 -25.80
N LEU A 313 -47.86 -43.70 -26.10
CA LEU A 313 -48.08 -44.98 -25.40
C LEU A 313 -47.46 -46.19 -26.13
N ASN A 314 -47.13 -47.23 -25.35
CA ASN A 314 -47.09 -48.67 -25.72
C ASN A 314 -46.01 -49.09 -26.77
N GLU A 315 -45.57 -50.35 -26.99
CA GLU A 315 -45.73 -51.74 -26.47
C GLU A 315 -44.54 -52.56 -27.08
N ASP A 316 -43.97 -53.66 -26.58
CA ASP A 316 -43.69 -54.21 -25.23
C ASP A 316 -42.59 -55.33 -25.34
N GLU A 317 -42.24 -56.05 -24.25
CA GLU A 317 -41.26 -57.20 -24.17
C GLU A 317 -39.76 -56.89 -24.48
N GLY A 318 -38.71 -57.58 -23.98
CA GLY A 318 -38.56 -58.61 -22.91
C GLY A 318 -37.13 -59.24 -22.88
N THR A 319 -36.77 -60.01 -21.82
CA THR A 319 -35.57 -60.91 -21.68
C THR A 319 -34.19 -60.19 -21.39
N ILE A 320 -33.24 -60.51 -20.47
CA ILE A 320 -32.72 -61.71 -19.72
C ILE A 320 -31.54 -62.42 -20.48
N SER A 321 -30.34 -62.75 -19.93
CA SER A 321 -29.66 -62.52 -18.63
C SER A 321 -28.13 -62.91 -18.63
N GLN A 322 -27.45 -62.72 -17.48
CA GLN A 322 -26.21 -63.39 -16.96
C GLN A 322 -24.76 -62.84 -17.19
N GLU A 323 -24.10 -62.58 -16.04
CA GLU A 323 -22.82 -63.11 -15.50
C GLU A 323 -21.63 -63.51 -16.42
N ILE A 324 -20.40 -63.11 -16.01
CA ILE A 324 -19.34 -64.02 -15.45
C ILE A 324 -18.11 -63.21 -14.96
N TYR A 325 -17.39 -63.74 -13.97
CA TYR A 325 -16.15 -63.21 -13.36
C TYR A 325 -14.95 -64.12 -13.73
N SER A 326 -13.73 -63.60 -13.83
CA SER A 326 -12.51 -64.43 -13.88
C SER A 326 -11.26 -63.69 -13.36
N ASP A 327 -10.76 -64.11 -12.19
CA ASP A 327 -9.43 -63.76 -11.70
C ASP A 327 -8.37 -64.72 -12.27
N THR A 328 -7.15 -64.22 -12.50
CA THR A 328 -5.93 -65.03 -12.52
C THR A 328 -4.74 -64.23 -11.97
N TYR A 329 -4.20 -64.69 -10.86
CA TYR A 329 -2.84 -64.38 -10.37
C TYR A 329 -2.02 -65.67 -10.51
N GLU A 330 -0.77 -65.58 -10.97
CA GLU A 330 0.26 -66.58 -10.66
C GLU A 330 1.66 -65.98 -10.80
N ASP A 331 2.53 -66.24 -9.81
CA ASP A 331 3.89 -65.71 -9.73
C ASP A 331 4.91 -66.59 -10.44
N ARG A 332 6.03 -66.00 -10.91
CA ARG A 332 7.37 -66.62 -10.75
C ARG A 332 8.55 -65.69 -10.97
N GLU A 333 9.61 -65.96 -10.22
CA GLU A 333 10.94 -65.34 -10.33
C GLU A 333 11.88 -66.14 -11.28
N GLU A 334 13.16 -65.77 -11.27
CA GLU A 334 14.34 -66.47 -11.84
C GLU A 334 14.60 -66.38 -13.36
N HIS A 335 15.28 -65.33 -13.82
CA HIS A 335 16.74 -65.38 -14.12
C HIS A 335 17.31 -63.98 -14.42
#